data_AF-A0A7W6RN58-F1
#
_entry.id   AF-A0A7W6RN58-F1
#
_cell.length_a   1.000
_cell.length_b   1.000
_cell.length_c   1.000
_cell.angle_alpha   90.00
_cell.angle_beta   90.00
_cell.angle_gamma   90.00
#
_symmetry.space_group_name_H-M   'P 1'
#
loop_
_entity.id
_entity.type
_entity.pdbx_description
1 polymer ?
#
loop_
_entity_poly.entity_id
_entity_poly.type
_entity_poly.pdbx_seq_one_letter_code
_entity_poly.pdbx_strand_id
1 'polypeptide(L)'
;MDRAIIDEVQRAPELLLAIKESVDTDQRPGGFLLTGSANLMTLPRVADSRAGRMEVVRLLPLAQSEIRSAEGNFLLDAFRNEVKTGDAVIGDALVTTVLAGGYPEALGRKTWSRRQDWYMHYIQAIVQRDVRDVAQIEQIAQMPRLLRILAEHSGQLVNYSGIGAAIGMNHITTQKYVGIFENLFLARTLQPWFSNKLKRLTKTPKVHFLDSGPRVPS
;
A
#
# COMPACT_ATOMS: atom_id res chain seq x y z
N MET A 1 -32.85 -2.47 -5.84
CA MET A 1 -32.06 -1.30 -5.41
C MET A 1 -31.13 -0.92 -6.54
N ASP A 2 -31.16 0.34 -6.97
CA ASP A 2 -30.38 0.83 -8.11
C ASP A 2 -29.01 1.33 -7.62
N ARG A 3 -28.06 0.39 -7.46
CA ARG A 3 -26.65 0.63 -7.10
C ARG A 3 -26.40 1.23 -5.70
N ALA A 4 -25.32 0.79 -5.05
CA ALA A 4 -24.89 1.35 -3.77
C ALA A 4 -23.37 1.53 -3.72
N ILE A 5 -22.91 2.56 -3.00
CA ILE A 5 -21.49 2.79 -2.70
C ILE A 5 -21.32 2.60 -1.20
N ILE A 6 -20.36 1.77 -0.80
CA ILE A 6 -20.06 1.47 0.60
C ILE A 6 -18.61 1.83 0.84
N ASP A 7 -18.41 2.84 1.68
CA ASP A 7 -17.09 3.34 2.01
C ASP A 7 -16.50 2.66 3.25
N GLU A 8 -15.19 2.47 3.24
CA GLU A 8 -14.41 1.78 4.28
C GLU A 8 -15.04 0.45 4.73
N VAL A 9 -15.43 -0.40 3.76
CA VAL A 9 -16.18 -1.64 4.04
C VAL A 9 -15.47 -2.59 5.01
N GLN A 10 -14.13 -2.49 5.15
CA GLN A 10 -13.38 -3.23 6.16
C GLN A 10 -13.81 -2.95 7.60
N ARG A 11 -14.47 -1.81 7.87
CA ARG A 11 -15.01 -1.46 9.19
C ARG A 11 -16.36 -2.12 9.49
N ALA A 12 -17.05 -2.60 8.46
CA ALA A 12 -18.34 -3.28 8.58
C ALA A 12 -18.33 -4.61 7.78
N PRO A 13 -17.44 -5.56 8.12
CA PRO A 13 -17.23 -6.78 7.33
C PRO A 13 -18.45 -7.72 7.31
N GLU A 14 -19.42 -7.54 8.21
CA GLU A 14 -20.73 -8.20 8.17
C GLU A 14 -21.57 -7.84 6.94
N LEU A 15 -21.39 -6.63 6.38
CA LEU A 15 -22.12 -6.21 5.19
C LEU A 15 -21.78 -7.06 3.97
N LEU A 16 -20.58 -7.65 3.93
CA LEU A 16 -20.13 -8.51 2.83
C LEU A 16 -21.05 -9.73 2.62
N LEU A 17 -21.64 -10.26 3.68
CA LEU A 17 -22.60 -11.37 3.59
C LEU A 17 -23.94 -10.90 2.99
N ALA A 18 -24.44 -9.75 3.43
CA ALA A 18 -25.68 -9.18 2.90
C ALA A 18 -25.53 -8.76 1.42
N ILE A 19 -24.39 -8.17 1.06
CA ILE A 19 -24.04 -7.82 -0.33
C ILE A 19 -24.00 -9.10 -1.18
N LYS A 20 -23.38 -10.17 -0.68
CA LYS A 20 -23.34 -11.46 -1.36
C LYS A 20 -24.75 -12.00 -1.64
N GLU A 21 -25.62 -12.02 -0.65
CA GLU A 21 -27.01 -12.48 -0.79
C GLU A 21 -27.78 -11.64 -1.83
N SER A 22 -27.59 -10.31 -1.81
CA SER A 22 -28.19 -9.42 -2.81
C SER A 22 -27.68 -9.68 -4.23
N VAL A 23 -26.38 -9.90 -4.41
CA VAL A 23 -25.76 -10.17 -5.72
C VAL A 23 -26.06 -11.59 -6.23
N ASP A 24 -26.28 -12.54 -5.33
CA ASP A 24 -26.74 -13.89 -5.68
C ASP A 24 -28.18 -13.87 -6.23
N THR A 25 -29.01 -12.95 -5.74
CA THR A 25 -30.39 -12.74 -6.20
C THR A 25 -30.46 -11.96 -7.52
N ASP A 26 -29.64 -10.92 -7.68
CA ASP A 26 -29.56 -10.08 -8.88
C ASP A 26 -28.13 -10.02 -9.39
N GLN A 27 -27.86 -10.74 -10.49
CA GLN A 27 -26.51 -10.89 -11.06
C GLN A 27 -26.09 -9.74 -11.97
N ARG A 28 -26.85 -8.64 -12.03
CA ARG A 28 -26.46 -7.47 -12.83
C ARG A 28 -25.13 -6.89 -12.31
N PRO A 29 -24.12 -6.71 -13.18
CA PRO A 29 -22.86 -6.08 -12.79
C PRO A 29 -23.03 -4.65 -12.27
N GLY A 30 -22.13 -4.23 -11.38
CA GLY A 30 -22.07 -2.86 -10.89
C GLY A 30 -23.17 -2.50 -9.87
N GLY A 31 -23.78 -3.48 -9.22
CA GLY A 31 -24.74 -3.25 -8.14
C GLY A 31 -24.12 -2.63 -6.88
N PHE A 32 -22.83 -2.87 -6.64
CA PHE A 32 -22.11 -2.35 -5.48
C PHE A 32 -20.73 -1.84 -5.87
N LEU A 33 -20.35 -0.68 -5.36
CA LEU A 33 -18.98 -0.17 -5.35
C LEU A 33 -18.50 -0.17 -3.90
N LEU A 34 -17.43 -0.90 -3.63
CA LEU A 34 -16.84 -1.00 -2.30
C LEU A 34 -15.50 -0.27 -2.31
N THR A 35 -15.30 0.62 -1.36
CA THR A 35 -14.00 1.28 -1.13
C THR A 35 -13.44 0.87 0.23
N GLY A 36 -12.13 1.01 0.36
CA GLY A 36 -11.42 0.67 1.59
C GLY A 36 -9.94 1.01 1.53
N SER A 37 -9.41 1.51 2.63
CA SER A 37 -7.97 1.76 2.83
C SER A 37 -7.14 0.47 3.05
N ALA A 38 -7.80 -0.68 3.21
CA ALA A 38 -7.18 -1.97 3.45
C ALA A 38 -7.51 -3.00 2.38
N ASN A 39 -6.65 -3.99 2.21
CA ASN A 39 -6.84 -5.08 1.28
C ASN A 39 -8.01 -5.99 1.71
N LEU A 40 -9.18 -5.73 1.14
CA LEU A 40 -10.42 -6.46 1.43
C LEU A 40 -10.29 -7.98 1.24
N MET A 41 -9.46 -8.43 0.29
CA MET A 41 -9.25 -9.87 0.03
C MET A 41 -8.63 -10.62 1.20
N THR A 42 -8.00 -9.91 2.15
CA THR A 42 -7.39 -10.51 3.34
C THR A 42 -8.35 -10.59 4.53
N LEU A 43 -9.53 -9.99 4.42
CA LEU A 43 -10.54 -10.07 5.47
C LEU A 43 -11.13 -11.49 5.49
N PRO A 44 -11.24 -12.13 6.68
CA PRO A 44 -11.69 -13.51 6.80
C PRO A 44 -13.03 -13.81 6.11
N ARG A 45 -13.94 -12.82 6.06
CA ARG A 45 -15.30 -12.95 5.50
C ARG A 45 -15.38 -12.76 3.99
N VAL A 46 -14.35 -12.19 3.36
CA VAL A 46 -14.28 -12.05 1.88
C VAL A 46 -13.91 -13.38 1.24
N ALA A 47 -13.12 -14.22 1.92
CA ALA A 47 -12.69 -15.54 1.42
C ALA A 47 -13.87 -16.50 1.14
N ASP A 48 -15.00 -16.34 1.85
CA ASP A 48 -16.24 -17.10 1.63
C ASP A 48 -17.16 -16.50 0.54
N SER A 49 -16.89 -15.26 0.12
CA SER A 49 -17.52 -14.69 -1.07
C SER A 49 -16.79 -15.28 -2.28
N ARG A 50 -17.51 -16.00 -3.15
CA ARG A 50 -16.91 -16.63 -4.33
C ARG A 50 -16.15 -15.56 -5.13
N ALA A 51 -14.82 -15.64 -5.11
CA ALA A 51 -13.85 -14.68 -5.64
C ALA A 51 -13.96 -14.33 -7.14
N GLY A 52 -15.02 -14.77 -7.83
CA GLY A 52 -15.25 -14.55 -9.26
C GLY A 52 -16.27 -13.44 -9.59
N ARG A 53 -16.91 -12.80 -8.61
CA ARG A 53 -17.89 -11.71 -8.86
C ARG A 53 -17.46 -10.34 -8.37
N MET A 54 -16.23 -10.22 -7.87
CA MET A 54 -15.66 -8.96 -7.41
C MET A 54 -14.42 -8.66 -8.25
N GLU A 55 -14.44 -7.50 -8.90
CA GLU A 55 -13.28 -6.91 -9.54
C GLU A 55 -12.61 -5.97 -8.54
N VAL A 56 -11.30 -6.13 -8.33
CA VAL A 56 -10.53 -5.31 -7.39
C VAL A 56 -9.65 -4.36 -8.17
N VAL A 57 -10.00 -3.08 -8.15
CA VAL A 57 -9.16 -2.01 -8.69
C VAL A 57 -8.34 -1.42 -7.56
N ARG A 58 -7.02 -1.44 -7.71
CA ARG A 58 -6.09 -0.90 -6.71
C ARG A 58 -5.61 0.47 -7.18
N LEU A 59 -5.89 1.50 -6.40
CA LEU A 59 -5.42 2.85 -6.65
C LEU A 59 -4.11 3.07 -5.88
N LEU A 60 -3.04 3.36 -6.61
CA LEU A 60 -1.74 3.71 -6.03
C LEU A 60 -1.61 5.24 -5.95
N PRO A 61 -0.64 5.75 -5.16
CA PRO A 61 -0.24 7.15 -5.26
C PRO A 61 0.07 7.53 -6.70
N LEU A 62 -0.18 8.79 -7.05
CA LEU A 62 -0.01 9.29 -8.40
C LEU A 62 1.43 9.09 -8.86
N ALA A 63 1.57 8.53 -10.06
CA ALA A 63 2.83 8.47 -10.77
C ALA A 63 3.27 9.88 -11.20
N GLN A 64 4.57 10.06 -11.40
CA GLN A 64 5.13 11.33 -11.88
C GLN A 64 4.61 11.74 -13.27
N SER A 65 4.12 10.79 -14.08
CA SER A 65 3.42 11.11 -15.34
C SER A 65 2.06 11.76 -15.05
N GLU A 66 1.27 11.20 -14.13
CA GLU A 66 -0.06 11.73 -13.77
C GLU A 66 0.04 13.12 -13.14
N ILE A 67 0.99 13.33 -12.23
CA ILE A 67 1.25 14.64 -11.61
C ILE A 67 1.60 15.70 -12.66
N ARG A 68 2.36 15.30 -13.70
CA ARG A 68 2.75 16.18 -14.82
C ARG A 68 1.71 16.23 -15.93
N SER A 69 0.55 15.58 -15.77
CA SER A 69 -0.48 15.44 -16.82
C SER A 69 0.08 14.89 -18.14
N ALA A 70 1.07 14.00 -18.05
CA ALA A 70 1.70 13.30 -19.16
C ALA A 70 1.17 11.86 -19.27
N GLU A 71 1.28 11.27 -20.47
CA GLU A 71 0.88 9.89 -20.71
C GLU A 71 1.75 8.90 -19.92
N GLY A 72 1.10 7.94 -19.25
CA GLY A 72 1.75 6.90 -18.43
C GLY A 72 2.23 5.67 -19.23
N ASN A 73 2.84 5.85 -20.40
CA ASN A 73 3.16 4.75 -21.31
C ASN A 73 4.56 4.14 -21.12
N PHE A 74 5.33 4.58 -20.12
CA PHE A 74 6.73 4.19 -19.91
C PHE A 74 6.98 2.68 -19.99
N LEU A 75 6.18 1.84 -19.32
CA LEU A 75 6.40 0.39 -19.32
C LEU A 75 6.13 -0.23 -20.70
N LEU A 76 5.09 0.23 -21.40
CA LEU A 76 4.76 -0.26 -22.74
C LEU A 76 5.87 0.11 -23.72
N ASP A 77 6.34 1.35 -23.65
CA ASP A 77 7.44 1.84 -24.47
C ASP A 77 8.75 1.11 -24.14
N ALA A 78 9.00 0.81 -22.86
CA ALA A 78 10.17 0.03 -22.43
C ALA A 78 10.16 -1.39 -23.00
N PHE A 79 9.01 -2.08 -23.00
CA PHE A 79 8.91 -3.41 -23.61
C PHE A 79 9.05 -3.39 -25.13
N ARG A 80 8.70 -2.27 -25.78
CA ARG A 80 8.90 -2.07 -27.22
C ARG A 80 10.30 -1.55 -27.58
N ASN A 81 11.11 -1.21 -26.58
CA ASN A 81 12.40 -0.53 -26.75
C ASN A 81 12.26 0.84 -27.44
N GLU A 82 11.16 1.56 -27.14
CA GLU A 82 10.75 2.84 -27.72
C GLU A 82 10.70 3.97 -26.67
N VAL A 83 11.38 3.80 -25.52
CA VAL A 83 11.33 4.76 -24.41
C VAL A 83 11.77 6.14 -24.88
N LYS A 84 10.82 7.09 -24.87
CA LYS A 84 11.12 8.50 -25.09
C LYS A 84 11.63 9.11 -23.79
N THR A 85 12.86 9.59 -23.80
CA THR A 85 13.41 10.37 -22.69
C THR A 85 12.96 11.82 -22.83
N GLY A 86 12.16 12.31 -21.88
CA GLY A 86 11.89 13.73 -21.73
C GLY A 86 12.99 14.46 -20.97
N ASP A 87 12.73 15.71 -20.56
CA ASP A 87 13.67 16.49 -19.76
C ASP A 87 13.97 15.82 -18.42
N ALA A 88 15.25 15.63 -18.15
CA ALA A 88 15.70 14.98 -16.93
C ALA A 88 15.56 15.93 -15.72
N VAL A 89 14.88 15.46 -14.68
CA VAL A 89 14.86 16.13 -13.37
C VAL A 89 16.07 15.63 -12.58
N ILE A 90 17.00 16.53 -12.23
CA ILE A 90 18.27 16.21 -11.57
C ILE A 90 18.51 17.09 -10.34
N GLY A 91 19.48 16.72 -9.51
CA GLY A 91 19.88 17.49 -8.33
C GLY A 91 18.75 17.67 -7.31
N ASP A 92 18.65 18.86 -6.72
CA ASP A 92 17.68 19.18 -5.67
C ASP A 92 16.23 19.08 -6.16
N ALA A 93 15.98 19.31 -7.45
CA ALA A 93 14.67 19.15 -8.04
C ALA A 93 14.24 17.67 -8.02
N LEU A 94 15.18 16.74 -8.24
CA LEU A 94 14.91 15.30 -8.15
C LEU A 94 14.58 14.92 -6.70
N VAL A 95 15.39 15.39 -5.75
CA VAL A 95 15.16 15.13 -4.32
C VAL A 95 13.79 15.66 -3.89
N THR A 96 13.45 16.89 -4.27
CA THR A 96 12.14 17.50 -3.96
C THR A 96 10.99 16.72 -4.57
N THR A 97 11.14 16.28 -5.83
CA THR A 97 10.13 15.49 -6.55
C THR A 97 9.91 14.14 -5.89
N VAL A 98 10.98 13.44 -5.52
CA VAL A 98 10.91 12.14 -4.85
C VAL A 98 10.29 12.30 -3.47
N LEU A 99 10.75 13.25 -2.66
CA LEU A 99 10.25 13.41 -1.30
C LEU A 99 8.83 14.03 -1.25
N ALA A 100 8.34 14.65 -2.32
CA ALA A 100 6.96 15.12 -2.40
C ALA A 100 5.94 13.96 -2.43
N GLY A 101 6.36 12.78 -2.89
CA GLY A 101 5.50 11.60 -3.06
C GLY A 101 4.40 11.80 -4.10
N GLY A 102 3.39 10.92 -4.06
CA GLY A 102 2.29 10.85 -5.02
C GLY A 102 0.89 10.99 -4.42
N TYR A 103 0.77 11.17 -3.10
CA TYR A 103 -0.55 11.32 -2.47
C TYR A 103 -1.18 12.68 -2.82
N PRO A 104 -2.39 12.71 -3.42
CA PRO A 104 -3.03 13.96 -3.86
C PRO A 104 -3.17 15.02 -2.76
N GLU A 105 -3.56 14.61 -1.55
CA GLU A 105 -3.76 15.50 -0.41
C GLU A 105 -2.45 16.11 0.11
N ALA A 106 -1.33 15.40 -0.08
CA ALA A 106 0.02 15.86 0.24
C ALA A 106 0.54 16.83 -0.82
N LEU A 107 0.32 16.51 -2.09
CA LEU A 107 0.68 17.35 -3.23
C LEU A 107 -0.04 18.69 -3.21
N GLY A 108 -1.31 18.71 -2.78
CA GLY A 108 -2.11 19.93 -2.61
C GLY A 108 -1.60 20.88 -1.50
N ARG A 109 -0.62 20.47 -0.67
CA ARG A 109 -0.04 21.34 0.36
C ARG A 109 0.99 22.30 -0.25
N LYS A 110 0.80 23.60 0.02
CA LYS A 110 1.63 24.70 -0.51
C LYS A 110 3.06 24.75 0.03
N THR A 111 3.28 24.30 1.27
CA THR A 111 4.60 24.38 1.92
C THR A 111 5.14 22.98 2.23
N TRP A 112 6.46 22.86 2.17
CA TRP A 112 7.17 21.62 2.47
C TRP A 112 6.82 21.07 3.87
N SER A 113 6.87 21.92 4.89
CA SER A 113 6.53 21.54 6.28
C SER A 113 5.10 21.01 6.38
N ARG A 114 4.11 21.67 5.77
CA ARG A 114 2.71 21.20 5.83
C ARG A 114 2.48 19.87 5.10
N ARG A 115 3.31 19.56 4.10
CA ARG A 115 3.30 18.27 3.40
C ARG A 115 3.85 17.18 4.31
N GLN A 116 5.00 17.43 4.95
CA GLN A 116 5.62 16.51 5.90
C GLN A 116 4.69 16.25 7.10
N ASP A 117 4.08 17.29 7.67
CA ASP A 117 3.11 17.16 8.75
C ASP A 117 1.91 16.30 8.35
N TRP A 118 1.44 16.44 7.09
CA TRP A 118 0.36 15.62 6.57
C TRP A 118 0.76 14.14 6.50
N TYR A 119 1.93 13.81 5.97
CA TYR A 119 2.43 12.43 5.93
C TYR A 119 2.54 11.82 7.31
N MET A 120 3.06 12.58 8.28
CA MET A 120 3.17 12.15 9.66
C MET A 120 1.81 11.85 10.29
N HIS A 121 0.84 12.76 10.12
CA HIS A 121 -0.52 12.55 10.63
C HIS A 121 -1.24 11.41 9.91
N TYR A 122 -1.04 11.25 8.61
CA TYR A 122 -1.61 10.17 7.81
C TYR A 122 -1.12 8.81 8.29
N ILE A 123 0.20 8.64 8.40
CA ILE A 123 0.82 7.42 8.94
C ILE A 123 0.31 7.13 10.35
N GLN A 124 0.28 8.14 11.22
CA GLN A 124 -0.19 7.98 12.58
C GLN A 124 -1.66 7.55 12.62
N ALA A 125 -2.52 8.16 11.81
CA ALA A 125 -3.94 7.83 11.74
C ALA A 125 -4.15 6.38 11.27
N ILE A 126 -3.49 5.96 10.18
CA ILE A 126 -3.57 4.58 9.68
C ILE A 126 -3.06 3.58 10.72
N VAL A 127 -1.89 3.84 11.30
CA VAL A 127 -1.29 2.91 12.26
C VAL A 127 -2.07 2.81 13.56
N GLN A 128 -2.76 3.88 13.98
CA GLN A 128 -3.54 3.87 15.21
C GLN A 128 -4.97 3.36 15.03
N ARG A 129 -5.60 3.61 13.87
CA ARG A 129 -7.01 3.28 13.60
C ARG A 129 -7.11 2.03 12.74
N ASP A 130 -6.71 2.10 11.48
CA ASP A 130 -6.97 1.06 10.48
C ASP A 130 -6.25 -0.26 10.79
N VAL A 131 -5.08 -0.19 11.41
CA VAL A 131 -4.36 -1.35 11.94
C VAL A 131 -5.21 -2.16 12.94
N ARG A 132 -5.98 -1.49 13.80
CA ARG A 132 -6.87 -2.16 14.78
C ARG A 132 -8.09 -2.76 14.09
N ASP A 133 -8.59 -2.12 13.04
CA ASP A 133 -9.74 -2.57 12.28
C ASP A 133 -9.42 -3.86 11.51
N VAL A 134 -8.17 -4.02 11.05
CA VAL A 134 -7.74 -5.15 10.19
C VAL A 134 -7.13 -6.31 11.00
N ALA A 135 -6.56 -6.06 12.18
CA ALA A 135 -5.88 -7.10 12.94
C ALA A 135 -5.95 -6.90 14.46
N GLN A 136 -6.00 -8.02 15.19
CA GLN A 136 -5.71 -8.02 16.63
C GLN A 136 -4.20 -8.00 16.86
N ILE A 137 -3.72 -6.93 17.50
CA ILE A 137 -2.30 -6.63 17.68
C ILE A 137 -1.97 -6.39 19.14
N GLU A 138 -1.07 -7.20 19.67
CA GLU A 138 -0.59 -7.10 21.05
C GLU A 138 0.32 -5.88 21.26
N GLN A 139 1.23 -5.60 20.32
CA GLN A 139 2.26 -4.56 20.46
C GLN A 139 2.03 -3.38 19.50
N ILE A 140 0.81 -2.85 19.45
CA ILE A 140 0.46 -1.74 18.56
C ILE A 140 1.36 -0.50 18.73
N ALA A 141 1.84 -0.26 19.96
CA ALA A 141 2.75 0.84 20.27
C ALA A 141 4.09 0.77 19.51
N GLN A 142 4.51 -0.42 19.07
CA GLN A 142 5.75 -0.61 18.32
C GLN A 142 5.59 -0.38 16.81
N MET A 143 4.35 -0.40 16.28
CA MET A 143 4.12 -0.30 14.83
C MET A 143 4.63 1.01 14.20
N PRO A 144 4.42 2.21 14.79
CA PRO A 144 4.99 3.43 14.22
C PRO A 144 6.51 3.39 14.13
N ARG A 145 7.19 2.76 15.11
CA ARG A 145 8.65 2.61 15.11
C ARG A 145 9.10 1.60 14.07
N LEU A 146 8.41 0.45 13.97
CA LEU A 146 8.68 -0.55 12.93
C LEU A 146 8.56 0.05 11.54
N LEU A 147 7.52 0.84 11.26
CA LEU A 147 7.32 1.46 9.96
C LEU A 147 8.46 2.43 9.61
N ARG A 148 8.94 3.24 10.56
CA ARG A 148 10.10 4.12 10.35
C ARG A 148 11.37 3.34 10.03
N ILE A 149 11.64 2.27 10.79
CA ILE A 149 12.80 1.41 10.52
C ILE A 149 12.70 0.80 9.12
N LEU A 150 11.51 0.32 8.73
CA LEU A 150 11.30 -0.20 7.37
C LEU A 150 11.53 0.88 6.29
N ALA A 151 11.17 2.14 6.55
CA ALA A 151 11.39 3.23 5.61
C ALA A 151 12.88 3.47 5.36
N GLU A 152 13.72 3.35 6.39
CA GLU A 152 15.18 3.42 6.25
C GLU A 152 15.75 2.27 5.44
N HIS A 153 15.17 1.07 5.59
CA HIS A 153 15.56 -0.13 4.85
C HIS A 153 14.81 -0.31 3.51
N SER A 154 14.10 0.71 3.02
CA SER A 154 13.41 0.65 1.74
C SER A 154 14.41 0.39 0.59
N GLY A 155 14.14 -0.63 -0.22
CA GLY A 155 15.00 -1.14 -1.28
C GLY A 155 16.06 -2.17 -0.84
N GLN A 156 16.16 -2.48 0.45
CA GLN A 156 17.11 -3.45 1.00
C GLN A 156 16.45 -4.81 1.27
N LEU A 157 17.28 -5.85 1.41
CA LEU A 157 16.82 -7.19 1.81
C LEU A 157 16.26 -7.16 3.22
N VAL A 158 15.09 -7.78 3.42
CA VAL A 158 14.40 -7.74 4.72
C VAL A 158 15.03 -8.72 5.70
N ASN A 159 15.55 -8.20 6.81
CA ASN A 159 15.99 -9.01 7.96
C ASN A 159 15.02 -8.82 9.13
N TYR A 160 13.96 -9.65 9.18
CA TYR A 160 12.95 -9.56 10.24
C TYR A 160 13.52 -9.75 11.64
N SER A 161 14.52 -10.61 11.82
CA SER A 161 15.15 -10.84 13.12
C SER A 161 15.90 -9.61 13.61
N GLY A 162 16.71 -8.99 12.73
CA GLY A 162 17.46 -7.78 13.07
C GLY A 162 16.57 -6.57 13.34
N ILE A 163 15.59 -6.33 12.46
CA ILE A 163 14.63 -5.24 12.59
C ILE A 163 13.78 -5.41 13.85
N GLY A 164 13.29 -6.62 14.12
CA GLY A 164 12.48 -6.93 15.30
C GLY A 164 13.26 -6.74 16.59
N ALA A 165 14.48 -7.28 16.66
CA ALA A 165 15.32 -7.20 17.87
C ALA A 165 15.59 -5.75 18.30
N ALA A 166 15.78 -4.82 17.36
CA ALA A 166 16.02 -3.41 17.65
C ALA A 166 14.86 -2.72 18.40
N ILE A 167 13.65 -3.27 18.34
CA ILE A 167 12.45 -2.73 19.00
C ILE A 167 11.76 -3.77 19.91
N GLY A 168 12.47 -4.82 20.31
CA GLY A 168 11.98 -5.81 21.28
C GLY A 168 10.94 -6.80 20.73
N MET A 169 10.88 -7.02 19.42
CA MET A 169 9.97 -7.98 18.79
C MET A 169 10.71 -9.21 18.26
N ASN A 170 10.06 -10.37 18.34
CA ASN A 170 10.57 -11.59 17.70
C ASN A 170 10.34 -11.58 16.18
N HIS A 171 11.05 -12.45 15.45
CA HIS A 171 10.96 -12.57 13.99
C HIS A 171 9.51 -12.77 13.52
N ILE A 172 8.76 -13.68 14.14
CA ILE A 172 7.40 -14.05 13.73
C ILE A 172 6.45 -12.84 13.83
N THR A 173 6.54 -12.11 14.95
CA THR A 173 5.75 -10.90 15.20
C THR A 173 6.12 -9.80 14.21
N THR A 174 7.42 -9.63 13.97
CA THR A 174 7.92 -8.62 13.01
C THR A 174 7.40 -8.92 11.61
N GLN A 175 7.52 -10.17 11.15
CA GLN A 175 7.00 -10.59 9.85
C GLN A 175 5.48 -10.41 9.76
N LYS A 176 4.73 -10.77 10.80
CA LYS A 176 3.27 -10.53 10.88
C LYS A 176 2.95 -9.04 10.72
N TYR A 177 3.67 -8.16 11.41
CA TYR A 177 3.39 -6.72 11.39
C TYR A 177 3.79 -6.07 10.06
N VAL A 178 4.86 -6.55 9.41
CA VAL A 178 5.18 -6.14 8.04
C VAL A 178 4.05 -6.51 7.08
N GLY A 179 3.49 -7.72 7.19
CA GLY A 179 2.33 -8.13 6.40
C GLY A 179 1.10 -7.26 6.61
N ILE A 180 0.90 -6.71 7.82
CA ILE A 180 -0.18 -5.74 8.08
C ILE A 180 0.06 -4.44 7.31
N PHE A 181 1.30 -3.94 7.25
CA PHE A 181 1.63 -2.76 6.43
C PHE A 181 1.45 -3.03 4.92
N GLU A 182 1.66 -4.26 4.46
CA GLU A 182 1.34 -4.65 3.09
C GLU A 182 -0.17 -4.64 2.84
N ASN A 183 -0.96 -5.13 3.78
CA ASN A 183 -2.42 -5.12 3.70
C ASN A 183 -3.01 -3.72 3.76
N LEU A 184 -2.34 -2.77 4.40
CA LEU A 184 -2.70 -1.35 4.46
C LEU A 184 -2.08 -0.52 3.33
N PHE A 185 -1.46 -1.18 2.34
CA PHE A 185 -0.83 -0.51 1.20
C PHE A 185 0.21 0.57 1.60
N LEU A 186 0.89 0.39 2.74
CA LEU A 186 1.99 1.26 3.17
C LEU A 186 3.33 0.77 2.61
N ALA A 187 3.51 -0.56 2.56
CA ALA A 187 4.72 -1.20 2.08
C ALA A 187 4.40 -2.39 1.18
N ARG A 188 5.42 -2.91 0.49
CA ARG A 188 5.34 -4.11 -0.32
C ARG A 188 6.68 -4.84 -0.30
N THR A 189 6.62 -6.16 -0.18
CA THR A 189 7.77 -7.03 -0.36
C THR A 189 7.88 -7.47 -1.81
N LEU A 190 9.03 -7.20 -2.41
CA LEU A 190 9.37 -7.60 -3.76
C LEU A 190 10.20 -8.89 -3.71
N GLN A 191 9.60 -9.97 -4.21
CA GLN A 191 10.29 -11.25 -4.35
C GLN A 191 11.41 -11.15 -5.38
N PRO A 192 12.54 -11.83 -5.15
CA PRO A 192 13.68 -11.73 -6.05
C PRO A 192 13.39 -12.40 -7.39
N TRP A 193 13.88 -11.79 -8.47
CA TRP A 193 13.78 -12.36 -9.81
C TRP A 193 14.86 -13.43 -10.02
N PHE A 194 14.44 -14.68 -10.17
CA PHE A 194 15.31 -15.81 -10.52
C PHE A 194 14.66 -16.65 -11.60
N SER A 195 15.44 -17.27 -12.49
CA SER A 195 14.90 -18.24 -13.47
C SER A 195 14.21 -19.42 -12.76
N ASN A 196 14.82 -19.93 -11.69
CA ASN A 196 14.30 -21.03 -10.88
C ASN A 196 13.13 -20.56 -9.98
N LYS A 197 11.94 -21.14 -10.17
CA LYS A 197 10.71 -20.81 -9.42
C LYS A 197 10.86 -21.04 -7.91
N LEU A 198 11.55 -22.10 -7.49
CA LEU A 198 11.76 -22.44 -6.08
C LEU A 198 12.72 -21.45 -5.40
N LYS A 199 13.75 -20.98 -6.11
CA LYS A 199 14.63 -19.90 -5.62
C LYS A 199 13.91 -18.56 -5.49
N ARG A 200 12.94 -18.25 -6.36
CA ARG A 200 12.08 -17.06 -6.21
C ARG A 200 11.26 -17.08 -4.92
N LEU A 201 10.85 -18.26 -4.46
CA LEU A 201 10.02 -18.43 -3.25
C LEU A 201 10.82 -18.49 -1.94
N THR A 202 12.09 -18.90 -2.01
CA THR A 202 12.91 -19.20 -0.83
C THR A 202 13.92 -18.10 -0.50
N LYS A 203 14.20 -17.18 -1.43
CA LYS A 203 15.18 -16.11 -1.22
C LYS A 203 14.54 -14.89 -0.60
N THR A 204 15.32 -14.22 0.25
CA THR A 204 14.88 -13.05 1.01
C THR A 204 14.35 -11.94 0.09
N PRO A 205 13.13 -11.43 0.31
CA PRO A 205 12.58 -10.34 -0.46
C PRO A 205 13.21 -9.00 -0.08
N LYS A 206 12.97 -7.98 -0.91
CA LYS A 206 13.23 -6.56 -0.57
C LYS A 206 11.96 -5.88 -0.12
N VAL A 207 12.02 -4.98 0.86
CA VAL A 207 10.86 -4.13 1.22
C VAL A 207 10.91 -2.83 0.45
N HIS A 208 9.77 -2.37 -0.06
CA HIS A 208 9.61 -1.09 -0.74
C HIS A 208 8.37 -0.38 -0.18
N PHE A 209 8.44 0.92 -0.03
CA PHE A 209 7.25 1.73 0.26
C PHE A 209 6.51 2.02 -1.03
N LEU A 210 5.19 2.06 -0.96
CA LEU A 210 4.36 2.40 -2.13
C LEU A 210 4.38 3.90 -2.45
N ASP A 211 4.81 4.73 -1.50
CA ASP A 211 5.06 6.15 -1.68
C ASP A 211 6.38 6.55 -1.04
N SER A 212 7.07 7.52 -1.63
CA SER A 212 8.34 8.04 -1.12
C SER A 212 8.19 9.20 -0.13
N GLY A 213 7.04 9.87 -0.08
CA GLY A 213 6.78 10.99 0.82
C GLY A 213 6.74 10.65 2.32
N PRO A 214 6.26 9.47 2.77
CA PRO A 214 6.33 9.00 4.15
C PRO A 214 7.72 8.90 4.76
N ARG A 215 8.78 9.01 3.94
CA ARG A 215 10.17 8.92 4.42
C ARG A 215 10.51 10.23 5.13
N VAL A 216 10.37 10.20 6.45
CA VAL A 216 10.77 11.29 7.35
C VAL A 216 12.26 11.57 7.12
N PRO A 217 12.68 12.80 6.77
CA PRO A 217 14.08 13.17 6.86
C PRO A 217 14.49 13.13 8.32
N SER A 218 15.65 12.53 8.60
CA SER A 218 16.34 12.61 9.88
C SER A 218 16.58 14.04 10.35
#